data_AF-A0A8J5LFY2-F1
#
_entry.id   AF-A0A8J5LFY2-F1
#
_cell.length_a   1.000
_cell.length_b   1.000
_cell.length_c   1.000
_cell.angle_alpha   90.00
_cell.angle_beta   90.00
_cell.angle_gamma   90.00
#
_symmetry.space_group_name_H-M   'P 1'
#
loop_
_entity.id
_entity.type
_entity.pdbx_description
1 polymer ?
#
loop_
_entity_poly.entity_id
_entity_poly.type
_entity_poly.pdbx_seq_one_letter_code
_entity_poly.pdbx_strand_id
1 'polypeptide(L)'
;MAILHYKQAINCESTFIEAYNNLGNALKDAGHVEETINFYRSCLALQPNHPQALSSLGNIYMDCNIMSVAASFYKATLAVTIGISAPFNNLAIIYKQVLLHHSIRQL
;
A
#
# COMPACT_ATOMS: atom_id res chain seq x y z
N MET A 1 3.89 -21.41 5.46
CA MET A 1 4.14 -21.35 6.92
C MET A 1 4.22 -19.93 7.45
N ALA A 2 4.99 -19.00 6.86
CA ALA A 2 5.09 -17.61 7.34
C ALA A 2 3.75 -16.83 7.37
N ILE A 3 2.98 -16.84 6.27
CA ILE A 3 1.67 -16.15 6.17
C ILE A 3 0.72 -16.54 7.32
N LEU A 4 0.66 -17.83 7.64
CA LEU A 4 -0.20 -18.34 8.72
C LEU A 4 0.20 -17.75 10.08
N HIS A 5 1.50 -17.74 10.39
CA HIS A 5 2.00 -17.21 11.65
C HIS A 5 1.83 -15.69 11.76
N TYR A 6 1.96 -14.94 10.67
CA TYR A 6 1.65 -13.50 10.72
C TYR A 6 0.16 -13.24 10.93
N LYS A 7 -0.73 -14.00 10.28
CA LYS A 7 -2.18 -13.93 10.55
C LYS A 7 -2.51 -14.27 12.01
N GLN A 8 -1.85 -15.27 12.58
CA GLN A 8 -2.00 -15.61 14.01
C GLN A 8 -1.51 -14.48 14.92
N ALA A 9 -0.36 -13.87 14.62
CA ALA A 9 0.16 -12.75 15.39
C ALA A 9 -0.80 -11.56 15.40
N ILE A 10 -1.43 -11.25 14.26
CA ILE A 10 -2.47 -10.22 14.13
C ILE A 10 -3.74 -10.58 14.92
N ASN A 11 -4.14 -11.86 14.92
CA ASN A 11 -5.29 -12.32 15.70
C ASN A 11 -5.02 -12.22 17.22
N CYS A 12 -3.78 -12.43 17.66
CA CYS A 12 -3.39 -12.26 19.05
C CYS A 12 -3.27 -10.79 19.44
N GLU A 13 -2.68 -9.97 18.58
CA GLU A 13 -2.48 -8.54 18.78
C GLU A 13 -2.74 -7.78 17.48
N SER A 14 -3.95 -7.20 17.38
CA SER A 14 -4.39 -6.46 16.19
C SER A 14 -3.62 -5.16 15.96
N THR A 15 -2.82 -4.71 16.93
CA THR A 15 -1.95 -3.54 16.84
C THR A 15 -0.51 -3.89 16.46
N PHE A 16 -0.18 -5.17 16.23
CA PHE A 16 1.20 -5.59 15.99
C PHE A 16 1.66 -5.27 14.57
N ILE A 17 2.18 -4.04 14.39
CA ILE A 17 2.54 -3.43 13.10
C ILE A 17 3.51 -4.30 12.29
N GLU A 18 4.49 -4.96 12.94
CA GLU A 18 5.48 -5.79 12.25
C GLU A 18 4.85 -7.01 11.57
N ALA A 19 3.82 -7.61 12.17
CA ALA A 19 3.11 -8.72 11.54
C ALA A 19 2.34 -8.27 10.28
N TYR A 20 1.76 -7.07 10.27
CA TYR A 20 1.13 -6.50 9.07
C TYR A 20 2.14 -6.27 7.94
N ASN A 21 3.32 -5.76 8.26
CA ASN A 21 4.40 -5.55 7.28
C ASN A 21 4.88 -6.89 6.70
N ASN A 22 5.17 -7.85 7.56
CA ASN A 22 5.71 -9.13 7.14
C ASN A 22 4.68 -9.98 6.40
N LEU A 23 3.40 -9.89 6.76
CA LEU A 23 2.31 -10.53 6.03
C LEU A 23 2.16 -9.95 4.62
N GLY A 24 2.21 -8.63 4.48
CA GLY A 24 2.18 -7.96 3.18
C GLY A 24 3.28 -8.41 2.25
N ASN A 25 4.52 -8.40 2.74
CA ASN A 25 5.68 -8.87 1.99
C ASN A 25 5.52 -10.34 1.59
N ALA A 26 5.14 -11.21 2.54
CA ALA A 26 4.98 -12.63 2.26
C ALA A 26 3.86 -12.93 1.26
N LEU A 27 2.73 -12.20 1.29
CA LEU A 27 1.65 -12.37 0.33
C LEU A 27 2.02 -11.82 -1.06
N LYS A 28 2.77 -10.71 -1.11
CA LYS A 28 3.32 -10.17 -2.36
C LYS A 28 4.29 -11.15 -3.01
N ASP A 29 5.23 -11.69 -2.24
CA ASP A 29 6.23 -12.66 -2.72
C ASP A 29 5.57 -13.97 -3.20
N ALA A 30 4.43 -14.32 -2.63
CA ALA A 30 3.62 -15.47 -3.04
C ALA A 30 2.69 -15.19 -4.24
N GLY A 31 2.66 -13.95 -4.77
CA GLY A 31 1.80 -13.57 -5.89
C GLY A 31 0.31 -13.48 -5.56
N HIS A 32 -0.06 -13.54 -4.28
CA HIS A 32 -1.46 -13.49 -3.82
C HIS A 32 -1.95 -12.04 -3.66
N VAL A 33 -1.90 -11.27 -4.76
CA VAL A 33 -2.20 -9.84 -4.76
C VAL A 33 -3.62 -9.54 -4.26
N GLU A 34 -4.63 -10.26 -4.76
CA GLU A 34 -6.03 -10.10 -4.34
C GLU A 34 -6.26 -10.38 -2.85
N GLU A 35 -5.64 -11.43 -2.32
CA GLU A 35 -5.73 -11.75 -0.89
C GLU A 35 -5.07 -10.66 -0.04
N THR A 36 -3.96 -10.10 -0.52
CA THR A 36 -3.25 -8.97 0.11
C THR A 36 -4.11 -7.72 0.14
N ILE A 37 -4.78 -7.40 -0.97
CA ILE A 37 -5.67 -6.24 -1.06
C ILE A 37 -6.83 -6.40 -0.08
N ASN A 38 -7.48 -7.56 -0.06
CA ASN A 38 -8.59 -7.84 0.85
C ASN A 38 -8.15 -7.73 2.32
N PHE A 39 -6.98 -8.27 2.65
CA PHE A 39 -6.42 -8.17 4.00
C PHE A 39 -6.19 -6.71 4.43
N TYR A 40 -5.54 -5.89 3.60
CA TYR A 40 -5.33 -4.47 3.94
C TYR A 40 -6.62 -3.66 3.95
N ARG A 41 -7.61 -4.01 3.12
CA ARG A 41 -8.95 -3.40 3.18
C ARG A 41 -9.66 -3.73 4.49
N SER A 42 -9.58 -4.97 4.97
CA SER A 42 -10.10 -5.35 6.29
C SER A 42 -9.39 -4.62 7.42
N CYS A 43 -8.06 -4.45 7.33
CA CYS A 43 -7.29 -3.63 8.27
C CYS A 43 -7.81 -2.19 8.31
N LEU A 44 -8.02 -1.56 7.15
CA LEU A 44 -8.54 -0.19 7.06
C LEU A 44 -10.01 -0.08 7.49
N ALA A 45 -10.80 -1.15 7.40
CA ALA A 45 -12.16 -1.16 7.95
C ALA A 45 -12.16 -1.07 9.48
N LEU A 46 -11.15 -1.65 10.14
CA LEU A 46 -10.96 -1.60 11.60
C LEU A 46 -10.23 -0.32 12.04
N GLN A 47 -9.21 0.09 11.29
CA GLN A 47 -8.40 1.27 11.55
C GLN A 47 -8.21 2.09 10.24
N PRO A 48 -9.14 3.00 9.94
CA PRO A 48 -9.14 3.77 8.68
C PRO A 48 -7.86 4.58 8.42
N ASN A 49 -7.17 4.97 9.50
CA ASN A 49 -5.98 5.80 9.46
C ASN A 49 -4.68 5.00 9.64
N HIS A 50 -4.68 3.69 9.38
CA HIS A 50 -3.48 2.87 9.52
C HIS A 50 -2.46 3.20 8.40
N PRO A 51 -1.31 3.85 8.70
CA PRO A 51 -0.43 4.37 7.65
C PRO A 51 0.22 3.28 6.79
N GLN A 52 0.65 2.16 7.39
CA GLN A 52 1.25 1.03 6.67
C GLN A 52 0.24 0.35 5.73
N ALA A 53 -1.01 0.16 6.15
CA ALA A 53 -2.03 -0.44 5.28
C ALA A 53 -2.33 0.47 4.07
N LEU A 54 -2.44 1.78 4.28
CA LEU A 54 -2.58 2.76 3.20
C LEU A 54 -1.38 2.73 2.25
N SER A 55 -0.15 2.77 2.77
CA SER A 55 1.07 2.71 1.95
C SER A 55 1.19 1.42 1.16
N SER A 56 0.85 0.28 1.78
CA SER A 56 0.94 -1.03 1.15
C SER A 56 -0.06 -1.19 0.02
N LEU A 57 -1.31 -0.73 0.19
CA LEU A 57 -2.26 -0.65 -0.92
C LEU A 57 -1.77 0.28 -2.02
N GLY A 58 -1.20 1.43 -1.67
CA GLY A 58 -0.57 2.34 -2.64
C GLY A 58 0.49 1.65 -3.50
N ASN A 59 1.39 0.89 -2.87
CA ASN A 59 2.43 0.12 -3.56
C ASN A 59 1.83 -0.96 -4.47
N ILE A 60 0.85 -1.73 -3.97
CA ILE A 60 0.19 -2.77 -4.75
C ILE A 60 -0.47 -2.19 -6.01
N TYR A 61 -1.22 -1.09 -5.87
CA TYR A 61 -1.84 -0.43 -7.02
C TYR A 61 -0.82 0.21 -7.96
N MET A 62 0.34 0.64 -7.44
CA MET A 62 1.45 1.12 -8.27
C MET A 62 2.04 -0.01 -9.11
N ASP A 63 2.26 -1.18 -8.51
CA ASP A 63 2.75 -2.39 -9.20
C ASP A 63 1.75 -2.90 -10.25
N CYS A 64 0.44 -2.75 -9.99
CA CYS A 64 -0.63 -3.01 -10.96
C CYS A 64 -0.79 -1.92 -12.03
N ASN A 65 0.05 -0.88 -12.03
CA ASN A 65 0.00 0.27 -12.94
C ASN A 65 -1.31 1.09 -12.86
N ILE A 66 -2.04 1.00 -11.75
CA ILE A 66 -3.27 1.76 -11.48
C ILE A 66 -2.92 3.04 -10.71
N MET A 67 -2.20 3.94 -11.39
CA MET A 67 -1.57 5.12 -10.78
C MET A 67 -2.54 6.07 -10.06
N SER A 68 -3.77 6.23 -10.57
CA SER A 68 -4.78 7.10 -9.95
C SER A 68 -5.20 6.62 -8.57
N VAL A 69 -5.39 5.31 -8.42
CA VAL A 69 -5.73 4.67 -7.14
C VAL A 69 -4.52 4.70 -6.21
N ALA A 70 -3.33 4.35 -6.72
CA ALA A 70 -2.08 4.42 -5.95
C ALA A 70 -1.83 5.80 -5.35
N ALA A 71 -1.97 6.86 -6.16
CA ALA A 71 -1.82 8.25 -5.70
C ALA A 71 -2.80 8.61 -4.58
N SER A 72 -4.03 8.09 -4.65
CA SER A 72 -5.05 8.34 -3.61
C SER A 72 -4.64 7.74 -2.27
N PHE A 73 -4.07 6.53 -2.27
CA PHE A 73 -3.56 5.87 -1.08
C PHE A 73 -2.28 6.54 -0.52
N TYR A 74 -1.36 6.99 -1.37
CA TYR A 74 -0.20 7.74 -0.90
C TYR A 74 -0.59 9.07 -0.27
N LYS A 75 -1.55 9.81 -0.86
CA LYS A 75 -2.09 11.04 -0.26
C LYS A 75 -2.78 10.76 1.09
N ALA A 76 -3.58 9.70 1.15
CA ALA A 76 -4.24 9.29 2.40
C ALA A 76 -3.20 8.94 3.48
N THR A 77 -2.11 8.25 3.12
CA THR A 77 -1.00 7.98 4.04
C THR A 77 -0.44 9.29 4.61
N LEU A 78 -0.09 10.24 3.74
CA LEU A 78 0.50 11.52 4.13
C LEU A 78 -0.44 12.42 4.95
N ALA A 79 -1.76 12.21 4.84
CA ALA A 79 -2.74 12.92 5.66
C ALA A 79 -2.79 12.42 7.11
N VAL A 80 -2.37 11.18 7.37
CA VAL A 80 -2.46 10.54 8.70
C VAL A 80 -1.09 10.34 9.37
N THR A 81 0.01 10.68 8.68
CA THR A 81 1.36 10.51 9.21
C THR A 81 2.28 11.65 8.78
N ILE A 82 3.16 12.07 9.69
CA ILE A 82 4.19 13.07 9.44
C ILE A 82 5.54 12.35 9.51
N GLY A 83 6.37 12.44 8.47
CA GLY A 83 7.75 11.92 8.47
C GLY A 83 8.02 10.64 7.67
N ILE A 84 7.05 10.09 6.93
CA ILE A 84 7.31 8.96 6.02
C ILE A 84 7.68 9.48 4.63
N SER A 85 8.90 9.19 4.16
CA SER A 85 9.43 9.66 2.87
C SER A 85 8.95 8.85 1.66
N ALA A 86 8.67 7.55 1.83
CA ALA A 86 8.34 6.65 0.72
C ALA A 86 7.11 7.08 -0.11
N PRO A 87 5.97 7.51 0.49
CA PRO A 87 4.82 8.00 -0.29
C PRO A 87 5.12 9.23 -1.14
N PHE A 88 6.00 10.14 -0.68
CA PHE A 88 6.41 11.31 -1.47
C PHE A 88 7.18 10.90 -2.73
N ASN A 89 8.13 9.97 -2.58
CA ASN A 89 8.89 9.46 -3.73
C ASN A 89 7.97 8.79 -4.76
N ASN A 90 7.02 7.97 -4.30
CA ASN A 90 6.10 7.28 -5.20
C ASN A 90 5.11 8.24 -5.90
N LEU A 91 4.64 9.29 -5.21
CA LEU A 91 3.86 10.35 -5.85
C LEU A 91 4.68 11.12 -6.90
N ALA A 92 5.94 11.40 -6.65
CA ALA A 92 6.82 12.07 -7.62
C ALA A 92 6.99 11.23 -8.89
N ILE A 93 7.15 9.90 -8.76
CA ILE A 93 7.19 8.96 -9.89
C ILE A 93 5.90 9.04 -10.70
N ILE A 94 4.74 8.97 -10.03
CA ILE A 94 3.42 9.06 -10.67
C ILE A 94 3.30 10.38 -11.45
N TYR A 95 3.62 11.52 -10.83
CA TYR A 95 3.51 12.82 -11.51
C TYR A 95 4.44 12.95 -12.71
N LYS A 96 5.69 12.47 -12.59
CA LYS A 96 6.62 12.43 -13.73
C LYS A 96 6.04 11.63 -14.90
N GLN A 97 5.45 10.48 -14.62
CA GLN A 97 4.92 9.58 -15.66
C GLN A 97 3.66 10.15 -16.32
N VAL A 98 2.77 10.79 -15.55
CA VAL A 98 1.59 11.48 -16.07
C VAL A 98 1.99 12.67 -16.97
N LEU A 99 2.97 13.48 -16.54
CA LEU A 99 3.48 14.60 -17.33
C LEU A 99 4.06 14.12 -18.67
N LEU A 100 4.85 13.05 -18.66
CA LEU A 100 5.43 12.45 -19.88
C LEU A 100 4.33 12.00 -20.86
N HIS A 101 3.29 11.34 -20.39
CA HIS A 101 2.16 10.92 -21.24
C HIS A 101 1.39 12.11 -21.82
N HIS A 102 1.28 13.21 -21.08
CA HIS A 102 0.59 14.41 -21.56
C HIS A 102 1.41 15.17 -22.61
N SER A 103 2.73 15.21 -22.47
CA SER A 103 3.63 15.80 -23.47
C SER A 103 3.72 15.01 -24.78
N ILE A 104 3.57 13.68 -24.73
CA ILE A 104 3.60 12.84 -25.94
C ILE A 104 2.26 12.90 -26.71
N ARG A 105 1.13 13.11 -26.02
CA ARG A 105 -0.19 13.24 -26.67
C ARG A 105 -0.43 14.58 -27.38
N GLN A 106 0.46 15.55 -27.22
CA GLN A 106 0.36 16.88 -27.84
C GLN A 106 1.31 17.07 -29.04
N LEU A 107 1.96 16.01 -29.50
CA LEU A 107 2.76 15.94 -30.73
C LEU A 107 2.07 15.02 -31.74
#